data_AF-A0A6M0HVQ4-F1
#
_entry.id   AF-A0A6M0HVQ4-F1
#
_cell.length_a   1.000
_cell.length_b   1.000
_cell.length_c   1.000
_cell.angle_alpha   90.00
_cell.angle_beta   90.00
_cell.angle_gamma   90.00
#
_symmetry.space_group_name_H-M   'P 1'
#
loop_
_entity.id
_entity.type
_entity.pdbx_description
1 polymer ?
#
loop_
_entity_poly.entity_id
_entity_poly.type
_entity_poly.pdbx_seq_one_letter_code
_entity_poly.pdbx_strand_id
1 'polypeptide(L)' 'MRDDDIPGGKGQGRAGRGTREGDAHRSLYAKPETFDLIRRLAFETNTTAQALYREGLFLMLQKRGHVKGSDPEDI' A
#
# COMPACT_ATOMS: atom_id res chain seq x y z
N MET A 1 23.75 31.24 -13.86
CA MET A 1 22.69 31.11 -14.88
C MET A 1 21.50 30.42 -14.22
N ARG A 2 20.29 30.98 -14.38
CA ARG A 2 18.99 30.38 -14.01
C ARG A 2 18.39 29.73 -15.27
N ASP A 3 17.12 29.32 -15.17
CA ASP A 3 16.19 28.86 -16.23
C ASP A 3 16.18 27.31 -16.36
N ASP A 4 15.08 26.57 -16.50
CA ASP A 4 13.63 26.73 -16.31
C ASP A 4 12.99 25.35 -16.64
N ASP A 5 11.79 25.08 -16.11
CA ASP A 5 10.72 24.21 -16.63
C ASP A 5 10.86 22.67 -16.86
N ILE A 6 10.02 21.90 -16.14
CA ILE A 6 9.57 20.54 -16.52
C ILE A 6 8.03 20.48 -16.58
N PRO A 7 7.40 20.10 -17.71
CA PRO A 7 5.99 19.69 -17.78
C PRO A 7 5.80 18.17 -18.00
N GLY A 8 4.73 17.56 -17.45
CA GLY A 8 4.52 16.10 -17.34
C GLY A 8 3.29 15.44 -18.04
N GLY A 9 2.90 14.23 -17.57
CA GLY A 9 1.62 13.48 -17.80
C GLY A 9 1.62 12.38 -18.92
N LYS A 10 0.84 11.27 -18.96
CA LYS A 10 -0.38 10.71 -18.27
C LYS A 10 -0.71 9.22 -18.64
N GLY A 11 -1.53 8.51 -17.80
CA GLY A 11 -2.67 7.59 -18.14
C GLY A 11 -2.54 6.05 -17.86
N GLN A 12 -3.53 5.17 -17.58
CA GLN A 12 -4.99 5.18 -17.19
C GLN A 12 -5.57 3.71 -17.03
N GLY A 13 -6.43 3.38 -16.01
CA GLY A 13 -7.52 2.31 -15.95
C GLY A 13 -7.22 0.83 -15.50
N ARG A 14 -8.10 -0.09 -15.01
CA ARG A 14 -9.46 -0.18 -14.35
C ARG A 14 -9.83 -1.68 -13.99
N ALA A 15 -10.54 -1.96 -12.86
CA ALA A 15 -11.57 -3.03 -12.56
C ALA A 15 -11.29 -4.45 -11.90
N GLY A 16 -12.17 -4.91 -10.98
CA GLY A 16 -12.51 -6.33 -10.67
C GLY A 16 -12.79 -6.74 -9.18
N ARG A 17 -13.72 -7.67 -8.87
CA ARG A 17 -14.45 -7.88 -7.57
C ARG A 17 -14.35 -9.33 -7.02
N GLY A 18 -14.29 -9.53 -5.68
CA GLY A 18 -14.52 -10.85 -5.02
C GLY A 18 -14.42 -10.81 -3.48
N THR A 19 -15.50 -11.09 -2.75
CA THR A 19 -15.60 -11.04 -1.28
C THR A 19 -15.48 -12.44 -0.67
N ARG A 20 -14.40 -12.70 0.09
CA ARG A 20 -14.26 -13.83 1.04
C ARG A 20 -14.41 -13.31 2.47
N GLU A 21 -15.52 -13.66 3.12
CA GLU A 21 -15.62 -13.67 4.58
C GLU A 21 -14.70 -14.79 5.10
N GLY A 22 -13.64 -14.47 5.84
CA GLY A 22 -12.73 -15.52 6.34
C GLY A 22 -11.43 -15.07 6.99
N ASP A 23 -10.99 -13.82 6.79
CA ASP A 23 -9.94 -13.21 7.60
C ASP A 23 -10.57 -12.02 8.31
N ALA A 24 -11.09 -12.24 9.52
CA ALA A 24 -11.43 -11.13 10.39
C ALA A 24 -10.14 -10.34 10.62
N HIS A 25 -9.95 -9.27 9.84
CA HIS A 25 -8.80 -8.39 9.95
C HIS A 25 -8.69 -7.95 11.40
N ARG A 26 -7.73 -8.54 12.13
CA ARG A 26 -7.38 -8.08 13.47
C ARG A 26 -7.00 -6.63 13.28
N SER A 27 -7.89 -5.71 13.67
CA SER A 27 -7.68 -4.28 13.46
C SER A 27 -6.33 -3.92 14.06
N LEU A 28 -5.39 -3.51 13.20
CA LEU A 28 -4.20 -2.83 13.65
C LEU A 28 -4.66 -1.65 14.49
N TYR A 29 -4.10 -1.48 15.69
CA TYR A 29 -4.32 -0.32 16.56
C TYR A 29 -3.65 0.93 15.93
N ALA A 30 -4.06 1.28 14.73
CA ALA A 30 -3.67 2.50 14.05
C ALA A 30 -4.55 3.64 14.56
N LYS A 31 -3.96 4.83 14.73
CA LYS A 31 -4.75 6.02 15.02
C LYS A 31 -5.67 6.34 13.84
N PRO A 32 -6.82 6.99 14.04
CA PRO A 32 -7.73 7.37 12.95
C PRO A 32 -7.03 8.09 11.79
N GLU A 33 -6.07 8.97 12.08
CA GLU A 33 -5.33 9.72 11.07
C GLU A 33 -4.45 8.81 10.19
N THR A 34 -3.91 7.73 10.78
CA THR A 34 -3.14 6.72 10.04
C THR A 34 -4.04 5.91 9.11
N PHE A 35 -5.26 5.61 9.57
CA PHE A 35 -6.23 4.90 8.75
C PHE A 35 -6.70 5.72 7.55
N ASP A 36 -6.96 7.00 7.75
CA ASP A 36 -7.33 7.92 6.67
C ASP A 36 -6.19 8.11 5.67
N LEU A 37 -4.94 8.18 6.16
CA LEU A 37 -3.77 8.22 5.29
C LEU A 37 -3.63 6.95 4.45
N ILE A 38 -3.81 5.75 5.04
CA ILE A 38 -3.74 4.49 4.31
C ILE A 38 -4.84 4.38 3.26
N ARG A 39 -6.06 4.83 3.58
CA ARG A 39 -7.17 4.90 2.60
C ARG A 39 -6.85 5.83 1.44
N ARG A 40 -6.31 7.01 1.75
CA ARG A 40 -5.90 7.99 0.74
C ARG A 40 -4.79 7.44 -0.15
N LEU A 41 -3.76 6.84 0.44
CA LEU A 41 -2.67 6.19 -0.28
C LEU A 41 -3.19 5.07 -1.17
N ALA A 42 -4.08 4.21 -0.66
CA ALA A 42 -4.66 3.13 -1.45
C ALA A 42 -5.41 3.64 -2.69
N PHE A 43 -6.14 4.75 -2.54
CA PHE A 43 -6.79 5.41 -3.67
C PHE A 43 -5.78 6.02 -4.65
N GLU A 44 -4.76 6.74 -4.16
CA GLU A 44 -3.73 7.40 -4.97
C GLU A 44 -2.87 6.39 -5.75
N THR A 45 -2.57 5.23 -5.17
CA THR A 45 -1.74 4.18 -5.79
C THR A 45 -2.55 3.08 -6.48
N ASN A 46 -3.88 3.24 -6.55
CA ASN A 46 -4.81 2.28 -7.16
C ASN A 46 -4.62 0.84 -6.63
N THR A 47 -4.48 0.72 -5.31
CA THR A 47 -4.35 -0.55 -4.59
C THR A 47 -5.43 -0.65 -3.51
N THR A 48 -5.36 -1.68 -2.67
CA THR A 48 -6.27 -1.82 -1.52
C THR A 48 -5.56 -1.43 -0.23
N ALA A 49 -6.30 -0.89 0.74
CA ALA A 49 -5.77 -0.65 2.07
C ALA A 49 -5.18 -1.95 2.68
N GLN A 50 -5.81 -3.09 2.42
CA GLN A 50 -5.34 -4.41 2.83
C GLN A 50 -3.97 -4.77 2.25
N ALA A 51 -3.71 -4.44 0.99
CA ALA A 51 -2.40 -4.68 0.37
C ALA A 51 -1.31 -3.82 1.03
N LEU A 52 -1.57 -2.54 1.29
CA LEU A 52 -0.63 -1.66 2.02
C LEU A 52 -0.38 -2.15 3.45
N TYR A 53 -1.38 -2.74 4.10
CA TYR A 53 -1.19 -3.37 5.40
C TYR A 53 -0.25 -4.59 5.34
N ARG A 54 -0.41 -5.44 4.32
CA ARG A 54 0.46 -6.61 4.11
C ARG A 54 1.89 -6.18 3.83
N GLU A 55 2.07 -5.20 2.94
CA GLU A 55 3.37 -4.61 2.61
C GLU A 55 4.04 -4.01 3.86
N GLY A 56 3.32 -3.18 4.62
CA GLY A 56 3.86 -2.58 5.84
C GLY A 56 4.25 -3.62 6.90
N LEU A 57 3.47 -4.70 7.04
CA LEU A 57 3.79 -5.81 7.93
C LEU A 57 5.02 -6.59 7.44
N PHE A 58 5.09 -6.89 6.14
CA PHE A 58 6.22 -7.56 5.53
C PHE A 58 7.52 -6.78 5.73
N LEU A 59 7.54 -5.48 5.40
CA LEU A 59 8.69 -4.60 5.61
C LEU A 59 9.10 -4.50 7.08
N MET A 60 8.13 -4.49 8.01
CA MET A 60 8.42 -4.51 9.45
C MET A 60 9.12 -5.81 9.87
N LEU A 61 8.64 -6.95 9.39
CA LEU A 61 9.22 -8.26 9.71
C LEU A 61 10.60 -8.44 9.06
N GLN A 62 10.77 -7.97 7.83
CA GLN A 62 12.06 -7.94 7.13
C GLN A 62 13.09 -7.10 7.89
N LYS A 63 12.71 -5.87 8.31
CA LYS A 63 13.57 -5.00 9.14
C LYS A 63 14.01 -5.66 10.46
N ARG A 64 13.17 -6.54 11.02
CA ARG A 64 13.45 -7.28 12.26
C ARG A 64 14.20 -8.60 12.02
N GLY A 65 14.51 -8.94 10.77
CA GLY A 65 15.19 -10.18 10.41
C GLY A 65 14.32 -11.44 10.49
N HIS A 66 13.00 -11.29 10.57
CA HIS A 66 12.07 -12.42 10.64
C HIS A 66 11.70 -12.98 9.26
N VAL A 67 11.83 -12.19 8.20
CA VAL A 67 11.57 -12.60 6.81
C VAL A 67 12.78 -12.23 5.95
N LYS A 68 13.24 -13.18 5.12
CA LYS A 68 14.33 -12.99 4.15
C LYS A 68 13.74 -13.13 2.75
N GLY A 69 13.70 -12.04 2.02
CA GLY A 69 13.15 -11.97 0.67
C GLY A 69 13.01 -10.52 0.24
N SER A 70 13.26 -10.27 -1.04
CA SER A 70 12.92 -9.02 -1.74
C SER A 70 11.93 -9.30 -2.86
N ASP A 71 11.35 -10.51 -2.87
CA ASP A 71 10.43 -10.94 -3.91
C ASP A 71 9.07 -10.31 -3.65
N PRO A 72 8.53 -9.50 -4.58
CA PRO A 72 7.19 -8.94 -4.45
C PRO A 72 6.09 -10.02 -4.35
N GLU A 73 6.36 -11.28 -4.69
CA GLU A 73 5.44 -12.41 -4.48
C GLU A 73 5.31 -12.83 -3.01
N ASP A 74 6.19 -12.35 -2.11
CA ASP A 74 6.11 -12.63 -0.67
C ASP A 74 5.12 -11.70 0.10
N ILE A 75 4.52 -10.71 -0.57
CA ILE A 75 3.65 -9.64 -0.01
C ILE A 75 2.17 -9.89 -0.35
#